data_AF-A0A7C7PMF8-F1
#
_entry.id   AF-A0A7C7PMF8-F1
#
_cell.length_a   1.000
_cell.length_b   1.000
_cell.length_c   1.000
_cell.angle_alpha   90.00
_cell.angle_beta   90.00
_cell.angle_gamma   90.00
#
_symmetry.space_group_name_H-M   'P 1'
#
loop_
_entity.id
_entity.type
_entity.pdbx_description
1 polymer ?
#
loop_
_entity_poly.entity_id
_entity_poly.type
_entity_poly.pdbx_seq_one_letter_code
_entity_poly.pdbx_strand_id
1 'polypeptide(L)' 'MLEKQGLTISRFLVEEERKMPGATGVFTGLLNDIALAAKIISREVNHAGLAG' A
#
# COMPACT_ATOMS: atom_id res chain seq x y z
N MET A 1 -18.08 2.81 17.03
CA MET A 1 -16.94 3.18 16.17
C MET A 1 -16.18 1.90 15.86
N LEU A 2 -16.08 1.50 14.59
CA LEU A 2 -15.25 0.34 14.25
C LEU A 2 -13.79 0.76 14.34
N GLU A 3 -13.09 0.28 15.36
CA GLU A 3 -11.64 0.30 15.41
C GLU A 3 -11.11 -0.45 14.17
N LYS A 4 -10.50 0.27 13.24
CA LYS A 4 -9.93 -0.31 12.01
C LYS A 4 -8.59 -1.03 12.30
N GLN A 5 -8.51 -1.88 13.33
CA GLN A 5 -7.38 -2.79 13.45
C GLN A 5 -7.44 -3.81 12.29
N GLY A 6 -6.34 -3.93 11.54
CA GLY A 6 -6.23 -4.86 10.40
C GLY A 6 -6.67 -4.30 9.03
N LEU A 7 -6.97 -3.01 8.91
CA LEU A 7 -7.17 -2.40 7.58
C LEU A 7 -5.83 -2.29 6.85
N THR A 8 -5.68 -3.03 5.75
CA THR A 8 -4.50 -2.93 4.89
C THR A 8 -4.62 -1.75 3.93
N ILE A 9 -3.48 -1.22 3.48
CA ILE A 9 -3.45 -0.16 2.48
C ILE A 9 -4.17 -0.58 1.18
N SER A 10 -3.94 -1.80 0.70
CA SER A 10 -4.61 -2.29 -0.51
C SER A 10 -6.13 -2.37 -0.35
N ARG A 11 -6.62 -2.81 0.82
CA ARG A 11 -8.06 -2.81 1.10
C ARG A 11 -8.63 -1.40 1.17
N PHE A 12 -7.94 -0.47 1.85
CA PHE A 12 -8.33 0.93 1.90
C PHE A 12 -8.46 1.53 0.51
N LEU A 13 -7.45 1.34 -0.34
CA LEU A 13 -7.44 1.91 -1.70
C LEU A 13 -8.59 1.38 -2.57
N VAL A 14 -8.87 0.08 -2.50
CA VAL A 14 -10.01 -0.52 -3.22
C VAL A 14 -11.36 -0.02 -2.68
N GLU A 15 -11.48 0.15 -1.36
CA GLU A 15 -12.69 0.72 -0.75
C GLU A 15 -12.92 2.19 -1.17
N GLU A 16 -11.85 3.00 -1.27
CA GLU A 16 -11.96 4.38 -1.75
C GLU A 16 -12.22 4.47 -3.25
N GLU A 17 -11.58 3.64 -4.07
CA GLU A 17 -11.82 3.58 -5.52
C GLU A 17 -13.29 3.29 -5.84
N ARG A 18 -13.90 2.32 -5.15
CA ARG A 18 -15.30 1.94 -5.34
C ARG A 18 -16.30 3.03 -5.00
N LYS A 19 -15.92 4.03 -4.20
CA LYS A 19 -16.76 5.18 -3.88
C LYS A 19 -16.79 6.20 -5.02
N MET A 20 -15.90 6.09 -5.99
CA MET A 20 -15.76 7.05 -7.10
C MET A 20 -16.36 6.47 -8.39
N PRO A 21 -17.52 6.98 -8.85
CA PRO A 21 -18.12 6.53 -10.10
C PRO A 21 -17.18 6.77 -11.29
N GLY A 22 -16.97 5.74 -12.11
CA GLY A 22 -16.10 5.83 -13.28
C GLY A 22 -14.59 5.73 -13.00
N ALA A 23 -14.20 5.40 -11.77
CA ALA A 23 -12.80 5.09 -11.47
C ALA A 23 -12.32 3.89 -12.32
N THR A 24 -11.16 4.07 -12.95
CA THR A 24 -10.53 3.06 -13.81
C THR A 24 -9.54 2.17 -13.07
N GLY A 25 -9.24 2.50 -11.81
CA GLY A 25 -8.25 1.81 -10.98
C GLY A 25 -6.78 2.14 -11.27
N VAL A 26 -6.50 3.01 -12.24
CA VAL A 26 -5.12 3.40 -12.61
C VAL A 26 -4.37 4.02 -11.43
N PHE A 27 -5.02 4.94 -10.69
CA PHE A 27 -4.39 5.57 -9.52
C PHE A 27 -4.18 4.59 -8.37
N THR A 28 -5.14 3.69 -8.11
CA THR A 28 -4.99 2.61 -7.13
C THR A 28 -3.84 1.67 -7.47
N GLY A 29 -3.67 1.34 -8.76
CA GLY A 29 -2.53 0.58 -9.26
C GLY A 29 -1.21 1.27 -8.93
N LEU A 30 -1.07 2.54 -9.29
CA LEU A 30 0.12 3.34 -8.99
C LEU A 30 0.45 3.37 -7.49
N LEU A 31 -0.55 3.54 -6.64
CA LEU A 31 -0.34 3.55 -5.18
C LEU A 31 0.08 2.18 -4.63
N ASN A 32 -0.42 1.08 -5.19
CA ASN A 32 0.05 -0.26 -4.82
C ASN A 32 1.51 -0.49 -5.26
N ASP A 33 1.91 0.00 -6.44
CA ASP A 33 3.30 -0.09 -6.91
C ASP A 33 4.26 0.67 -6.00
N ILE A 34 3.87 1.87 -5.56
CA ILE A 34 4.64 2.67 -4.59
C ILE A 34 4.74 1.92 -3.25
N ALA A 35 3.64 1.34 -2.77
CA ALA A 35 3.65 0.57 -1.52
C ALA A 35 4.57 -0.66 -1.61
N LEU A 36 4.63 -1.32 -2.76
CA LEU A 36 5.55 -2.42 -3.01
C LEU A 36 7.01 -1.94 -3.00
N ALA A 37 7.32 -0.87 -3.73
CA ALA A 37 8.66 -0.29 -3.75
C ALA A 37 9.14 0.10 -2.35
N ALA A 38 8.28 0.73 -1.54
CA ALA A 38 8.58 1.09 -0.17
C ALA A 38 8.91 -0.14 0.71
N LYS A 39 8.18 -1.25 0.55
CA LYS A 39 8.49 -2.50 1.26
C LYS A 39 9.84 -3.09 0.87
N ILE A 40 10.19 -3.04 -0.42
CA ILE A 40 11.49 -3.49 -0.91
C ILE A 40 12.59 -2.64 -0.29
N ILE A 41 12.48 -1.31 -0.35
CA ILE A 41 13.46 -0.39 0.25
C ILE A 41 13.61 -0.66 1.76
N SER A 42 12.49 -0.81 2.47
CA SER A 42 12.52 -1.10 3.91
C SER A 42 13.25 -2.41 4.22
N ARG A 43 13.05 -3.46 3.41
CA ARG A 43 13.79 -4.71 3.53
C ARG A 43 15.29 -4.46 3.36
N GLU A 44 15.70 -3.82 2.27
CA GLU A 44 17.13 -3.58 2.00
C GLU A 44 17.80 -2.75 3.11
N VAL A 45 17.13 -1.69 3.58
CA VAL A 45 17.64 -0.82 4.66
C VAL A 45 17.73 -1.59 5.99
N ASN A 46 16.72 -2.40 6.34
CA ASN A 46 16.72 -3.16 7.59
C ASN A 46 17.81 -4.25 7.61
N HIS A 47 18.18 -4.81 6.46
CA HIS A 47 19.23 -5.83 6.35
C HIS A 47 20.64 -5.26 6.16
N ALA A 48 20.78 -3.99 5.77
CA ALA A 48 22.08 -3.35 5.54
C ALA A 48 23.01 -3.35 6.76
N GLY A 49 22.47 -3.38 7.98
CA GLY A 49 23.24 -3.46 9.23
C GLY A 49 23.63 -4.87 9.67
N LEU A 50 23.16 -5.92 8.99
CA LEU A 50 23.43 -7.33 9.32
C LEU A 50 24.52 -7.96 8.43
N ALA A 51 24.91 -7.27 7.36
CA ALA A 51 25.93 -7.72 6.40
C ALA A 51 27.29 -7.04 6.61
N GLY A 52 27.47 -6.31 7.72
CA GLY A 52 28.72 -5.64 8.13
C GLY A 52 29.40 -6.35 9.28
#